data_AF-A0A928GN85-F1
#
_entry.id   AF-A0A928GN85-F1
#
_cell.length_a   1.000
_cell.length_b   1.000
_cell.length_c   1.000
_cell.angle_alpha   90.00
_cell.angle_beta   90.00
_cell.angle_gamma   90.00
#
_symmetry.space_group_name_H-M   'P 1'
#
loop_
_entity.id
_entity.type
_entity.pdbx_description
1 polymer ?
#
loop_
_entity_poly.entity_id
_entity_poly.type
_entity_poly.pdbx_seq_one_letter_code
_entity_poly.pdbx_strand_id
1 'polypeptide(L)' 'MLKLLLVTLTIVAICIALLCIKILLLPNGKFPNTHVGGNKAMAKRGIKCLQAQDADAQKKTLKKF' A
#
# COMPACT_ATOMS: atom_id res chain seq x y z
N MET A 1 -22.32 15.56 28.32
CA MET A 1 -22.12 15.66 26.86
C MET A 1 -20.68 16.03 26.51
N LEU A 2 -20.13 17.15 27.01
CA LEU A 2 -18.76 17.58 26.70
C LEU A 2 -17.67 16.57 27.09
N LYS A 3 -17.79 15.92 28.26
CA LYS A 3 -16.87 14.85 28.70
C LYS A 3 -16.80 13.69 27.71
N LEU A 4 -17.94 13.29 27.15
CA LEU A 4 -18.02 12.19 26.20
C LEU A 4 -17.34 12.56 24.88
N LEU A 5 -17.57 13.80 24.40
CA LEU A 5 -16.92 14.34 23.20
C LEU A 5 -15.39 14.43 23.34
N LEU A 6 -14.88 14.83 24.51
CA LEU A 6 -13.44 14.86 24.77
C LEU A 6 -12.84 13.46 24.70
N VAL A 7 -13.48 12.48 25.35
CA VAL A 7 -13.00 11.09 25.35
C VAL A 7 -13.00 10.50 23.94
N THR A 8 -14.08 10.68 23.17
CA THR A 8 -14.15 10.15 21.80
C THR A 8 -13.14 10.83 20.88
N LEU A 9 -12.95 12.15 21.00
CA LEU A 9 -11.97 12.89 20.20
C LEU A 9 -10.55 12.42 20.48
N THR A 10 -10.18 12.21 21.74
CA THR A 10 -8.86 11.70 22.12
C THR A 10 -8.62 10.30 21.56
N ILE A 11 -9.61 9.41 21.63
CA ILE A 11 -9.48 8.05 21.08
C ILE A 11 -9.25 8.09 19.58
N VAL A 12 -10.04 8.87 18.83
CA VAL A 12 -9.88 9.01 17.37
C VAL A 12 -8.51 9.60 17.02
N ALA A 13 -8.06 10.60 17.76
CA ALA A 13 -6.74 11.21 17.55
C ALA A 13 -5.61 10.18 17.73
N ILE A 14 -5.70 9.33 18.76
CA ILE A 14 -4.73 8.25 18.99
C ILE A 14 -4.77 7.23 17.84
N CYS A 15 -5.96 6.82 17.39
CA CYS A 15 -6.08 5.89 16.26
C CYS A 15 -5.40 6.42 14.99
N ILE A 16 -5.61 7.70 14.66
CA ILE A 16 -4.97 8.35 13.49
C ILE A 16 -3.45 8.42 13.68
N ALA A 17 -2.98 8.79 14.87
CA ALA A 17 -1.55 8.84 15.18
C ALA A 17 -0.88 7.47 15.01
N LEU A 18 -1.53 6.39 15.46
CA LEU A 18 -1.03 5.02 15.31
C LEU A 18 -1.01 4.58 13.84
N LEU A 19 -2.04 4.91 13.04
CA LEU A 19 -2.07 4.63 11.60
C LEU A 19 -0.93 5.33 10.85
N CYS A 20 -0.56 6.53 11.28
CA CYS A 20 0.49 7.35 10.68
C CYS A 20 1.87 7.18 11.34
N ILE A 21 2.06 6.22 12.25
CA ILE A 21 3.29 6.11 13.07
C ILE A 21 4.58 6.04 12.23
N LYS A 22 4.55 5.35 11.09
CA LYS A 22 5.71 5.25 10.17
C LYS A 22 6.03 6.55 9.45
N ILE A 23 5.05 7.44 9.29
CA ILE A 23 5.22 8.75 8.67
C ILE A 23 5.76 9.75 9.71
N LEU A 24 5.28 9.65 10.95
CA LEU A 24 5.67 10.54 12.04
C LEU A 24 7.05 10.22 12.62
N LEU A 25 7.42 8.94 12.74
CA LEU A 25 8.66 8.52 13.41
C LEU A 25 9.85 8.27 12.49
N LEU A 26 9.61 7.99 11.20
CA LEU A 26 10.67 7.59 10.27
C LEU A 26 11.03 8.75 9.33
N PRO A 27 12.31 9.15 9.23
CA PRO A 27 12.72 10.12 8.22
C PRO A 27 12.44 9.55 6.83
N ASN A 28 11.73 10.30 5.98
CA ASN A 28 11.18 9.86 4.69
C ASN A 28 10.06 8.80 4.78
N GLY A 29 9.33 8.74 5.89
CA GLY A 29 8.14 7.91 6.01
C GLY A 29 7.11 8.24 4.92
N LYS A 30 6.75 7.24 4.12
CA LYS A 30 5.74 7.34 3.06
C LYS A 30 4.68 6.27 3.31
N PHE A 31 3.47 6.53 2.87
CA PHE A 31 2.47 5.47 2.80
C PHE A 31 2.99 4.33 1.91
N PRO A 32 2.83 3.06 2.33
CA PRO A 32 3.25 1.94 1.51
C PRO A 32 2.51 1.97 0.18
N ASN A 33 3.23 1.71 -0.92
CA ASN A 33 2.61 1.56 -2.23
C ASN A 33 1.77 0.28 -2.25
N THR A 34 0.45 0.43 -2.14
CA THR A 34 -0.53 -0.67 -2.23
C THR A 34 -0.74 -1.16 -3.66
N HIS A 35 -0.27 -0.39 -4.66
CA HIS A 35 -0.34 -0.78 -6.06
C HIS A 35 0.73 -1.82 -6.40
N VAL A 36 0.30 -3.01 -6.82
CA VAL A 36 1.19 -4.15 -7.15
C VAL A 36 2.25 -3.76 -8.18
N GLY A 37 1.85 -3.03 -9.24
CA GLY A 37 2.77 -2.65 -10.32
C GLY A 37 3.83 -1.62 -9.93
N GLY A 38 3.59 -0.82 -8.88
CA GLY A 38 4.54 0.19 -8.38
C GLY A 38 5.42 -0.32 -7.23
N ASN A 39 5.13 -1.50 -6.70
CA ASN A 39 5.78 -2.01 -5.51
C ASN A 39 7.06 -2.79 -5.86
N LYS A 40 8.23 -2.16 -5.63
CA LYS A 40 9.55 -2.76 -5.86
C LYS A 40 9.75 -4.09 -5.14
N ALA A 41 9.16 -4.25 -3.94
CA ALA A 41 9.28 -5.50 -3.19
C ALA A 41 8.49 -6.65 -3.83
N MET A 42 7.32 -6.36 -4.40
CA MET A 42 6.52 -7.35 -5.15
C MET A 42 7.17 -7.67 -6.51
N ALA A 43 7.68 -6.66 -7.20
CA ALA A 43 8.43 -6.85 -8.44
C ALA A 43 9.66 -7.75 -8.25
N LYS A 44 10.43 -7.57 -7.16
CA LYS A 44 11.55 -8.46 -6.79
C LYS A 44 11.14 -9.92 -6.56
N ARG A 45 9.89 -10.16 -6.14
CA ARG A 45 9.30 -11.50 -5.96
C ARG A 45 8.69 -12.06 -7.25
N GLY A 46 8.79 -11.35 -8.37
CA GLY A 46 8.19 -11.75 -9.65
C GLY A 46 6.67 -11.58 -9.72
N ILE A 47 6.06 -10.92 -8.74
CA ILE A 47 4.62 -10.67 -8.71
C ILE A 47 4.33 -9.44 -9.57
N LYS A 48 3.53 -9.63 -10.63
CA LYS A 48 3.11 -8.59 -11.56
C LYS A 48 1.59 -8.40 -11.46
N CYS A 49 1.07 -7.27 -11.95
CA CYS A 49 -0.37 -7.10 -12.10
C CYS A 49 -0.92 -8.07 -13.15
N LEU A 50 -2.20 -8.43 -13.02
CA LEU A 50 -2.87 -9.38 -13.91
C LEU A 50 -2.70 -8.98 -15.39
N GLN A 51 -2.92 -7.71 -15.73
CA GLN A 51 -2.77 -7.21 -17.10
C GLN A 51 -1.35 -7.37 -17.65
N ALA A 52 -0.31 -7.21 -16.83
CA ALA A 52 1.07 -7.43 -17.27
C ALA A 52 1.37 -8.94 -17.42
N GLN A 53 0.78 -9.78 -16.59
CA GLN A 53 0.88 -11.24 -16.72
C GLN A 53 0.19 -11.72 -18.01
N ASP A 54 -0.99 -11.21 -18.31
CA ASP A 54 -1.74 -11.52 -19.54
C ASP A 54 -0.97 -11.08 -20.79
N ALA A 55 -0.41 -9.86 -20.80
CA ALA A 55 0.40 -9.37 -21.89
C ALA A 55 1.66 -10.22 -22.12
N ASP A 56 2.32 -10.66 -21.04
CA ASP A 56 3.48 -11.56 -21.13
C ASP A 56 3.07 -12.94 -21.67
N ALA A 57 1.91 -13.47 -21.28
CA ALA A 57 1.38 -14.74 -21.77
C ALA A 57 1.06 -14.67 -23.27
N GLN A 58 0.40 -13.60 -23.74
CA GLN A 58 0.12 -13.37 -25.15
C GLN A 58 1.42 -13.29 -25.97
N LYS A 59 2.42 -12.54 -25.50
CA LYS A 59 3.73 -12.44 -26.17
C LYS A 59 4.46 -13.79 -26.25
N LYS A 60 4.34 -14.64 -25.21
CA LYS A 60 4.89 -16.00 -25.25
C LYS A 60 4.19 -16.87 -26.29
N THR A 61 2.87 -16.77 -26.41
CA THR A 61 2.11 -17.49 -27.44
C THR A 61 2.51 -17.05 -28.85
N LEU A 62 2.63 -15.74 -29.09
CA LEU A 62 3.02 -15.19 -30.39
C LEU A 62 4.45 -15.57 -30.80
N LYS A 63 5.39 -15.62 -29.85
CA LYS A 63 6.78 -16.06 -30.11
C LYS A 63 6.95 -17.56 -30.35
N LYS A 64 5.91 -18.36 -30.08
CA LYS A 64 5.95 -19.82 -30.26
C LYS A 64 5.63 -20.23 -31.70
N PHE A 65 5.02 -19.34 -32.48
CA PHE A 65 4.82 -19.45 -33.92
C PHE A 65 5.94 -18.72 -34.66
#